data_AF-A0A0D2I252-F1
#
_entry.id   AF-A0A0D2I252-F1
#
_cell.length_a   1.000
_cell.length_b   1.000
_cell.length_c   1.000
_cell.angle_alpha   90.00
_cell.angle_beta   90.00
_cell.angle_gamma   90.00
#
_symmetry.space_group_name_H-M   'P 1'
#
loop_
_entity.id
_entity.type
_entity.pdbx_description
1 polymer ?
#
loop_
_entity_poly.entity_id
_entity_poly.type
_entity_poly.pdbx_seq_one_letter_code
_entity_poly.pdbx_strand_id
1 'polypeptide(L)' 'MNIPGPDYLVCTCMAVMYSELWQALAEGADLNALKDQFMIGSGCSSCIDEVQSIVHAHQKTK' A
#
# COMPACT_ATOMS: atom_id res chain seq x y z
N MET A 1 -9.91 -1.63 -13.83
CA MET A 1 -8.84 -0.90 -13.13
C MET A 1 -7.50 -1.41 -13.64
N ASN A 2 -6.52 -0.54 -13.90
CA ASN A 2 -5.19 -0.94 -14.41
C ASN A 2 -4.17 -0.75 -13.27
N ILE A 3 -3.75 -1.85 -12.64
CA ILE A 3 -2.76 -1.85 -11.55
C ILE A 3 -1.38 -2.03 -12.20
N PRO A 4 -0.38 -1.16 -11.92
CA PRO A 4 0.93 -1.26 -12.53
C PRO A 4 1.76 -2.36 -11.87
N GLY A 5 1.57 -3.59 -12.32
CA GLY A 5 2.39 -4.74 -11.92
C GLY A 5 1.59 -5.95 -11.45
N PRO A 6 2.28 -7.08 -11.18
CA PRO A 6 1.66 -8.26 -10.59
C PRO A 6 1.15 -7.96 -9.17
N ASP A 7 0.08 -8.62 -8.76
CA ASP A 7 -0.40 -8.54 -7.38
C ASP A 7 0.43 -9.46 -6.48
N TYR A 8 0.80 -8.97 -5.30
CA TYR A 8 1.63 -9.69 -4.35
C TYR A 8 1.36 -9.24 -2.91
N LEU A 9 1.77 -10.06 -1.96
CA LEU A 9 1.57 -9.81 -0.54
C LEU A 9 2.60 -8.80 -0.03
N VAL A 10 2.14 -7.60 0.34
CA VAL A 10 2.99 -6.50 0.83
C VAL A 10 3.16 -6.57 2.36
N CYS A 11 2.06 -6.81 3.09
CA CYS A 11 2.12 -6.99 4.54
C CYS A 11 1.69 -8.40 4.92
N THR A 12 2.64 -9.21 5.38
CA THR A 12 2.37 -10.58 5.86
C THR A 12 1.58 -10.58 7.17
N CYS A 13 1.85 -9.64 8.09
CA CYS A 13 1.14 -9.57 9.37
C CYS A 13 -0.35 -9.24 9.21
N MET A 14 -0.68 -8.36 8.26
CA MET A 14 -2.05 -7.86 8.06
C MET A 14 -2.70 -8.42 6.79
N ALA A 15 -2.05 -9.37 6.12
CA ALA A 15 -2.50 -9.98 4.87
C ALA A 15 -2.85 -8.96 3.77
N VAL A 16 -2.08 -7.87 3.65
CA VAL A 16 -2.37 -6.75 2.73
C VAL A 16 -1.70 -6.98 1.38
N MET A 17 -2.49 -6.94 0.31
CA MET A 17 -2.06 -7.12 -1.07
C MET A 17 -1.68 -5.78 -1.74
N TYR A 18 -0.82 -5.84 -2.75
CA TYR A 18 -0.42 -4.69 -3.57
C TYR A 18 -1.62 -4.02 -4.24
N SER A 19 -2.55 -4.83 -4.76
CA SER A 19 -3.79 -4.36 -5.39
C SER A 19 -4.67 -3.54 -4.45
N GLU A 20 -4.79 -3.94 -3.19
CA GLU A 20 -5.58 -3.22 -2.17
C GLU A 20 -4.99 -1.83 -1.88
N LEU A 21 -3.66 -1.74 -1.76
CA LEU A 21 -2.97 -0.45 -1.59
C LEU A 21 -3.19 0.44 -2.79
N TRP A 22 -3.03 -0.10 -4.00
CA TRP A 22 -3.20 0.67 -5.23
C TRP A 22 -4.63 1.17 -5.42
N GLN A 23 -5.62 0.34 -5.06
CA GLN A 23 -7.02 0.73 -5.10
C GLN A 23 -7.30 1.88 -4.14
N ALA A 24 -6.85 1.78 -2.88
CA ALA A 24 -7.04 2.84 -1.90
C ALA A 24 -6.33 4.14 -2.33
N LEU A 25 -5.12 4.05 -2.91
CA LEU A 25 -4.41 5.21 -3.47
C LEU A 25 -5.17 5.85 -4.63
N ALA A 26 -5.78 5.05 -5.51
CA ALA A 26 -6.61 5.52 -6.61
C ALA A 26 -7.90 6.21 -6.12
N GLU A 27 -8.44 5.77 -4.97
CA GLU A 27 -9.56 6.40 -4.26
C GLU A 27 -9.14 7.69 -3.53
N GLY A 28 -7.85 8.00 -3.49
CA GLY A 28 -7.30 9.23 -2.89
C GLY A 28 -6.76 9.05 -1.47
N ALA A 29 -6.59 7.82 -0.99
CA ALA A 29 -5.90 7.57 0.27
C ALA A 29 -4.45 8.08 0.21
N ASP A 30 -3.95 8.56 1.34
CA ASP A 30 -2.54 8.86 1.55
C ASP A 30 -1.88 7.79 2.43
N LEU A 31 -0.57 7.93 2.68
CA LEU A 31 0.17 6.96 3.50
C LEU A 31 -0.44 6.79 4.90
N ASN A 32 -0.97 7.85 5.51
CA ASN A 32 -1.56 7.76 6.85
C ASN A 32 -2.89 7.02 6.79
N ALA A 33 -3.75 7.32 5.81
CA ALA A 33 -4.99 6.61 5.58
C ALA A 33 -4.76 5.12 5.32
N LEU A 34 -3.72 4.76 4.53
CA LEU A 34 -3.35 3.36 4.33
C LEU A 34 -2.90 2.67 5.63
N LYS A 35 -2.12 3.36 6.46
CA LYS A 35 -1.67 2.83 7.76
C LYS A 35 -2.85 2.60 8.71
N ASP A 36 -3.79 3.53 8.76
CA ASP A 36 -4.96 3.42 9.64
C ASP A 36 -5.95 2.34 9.13
N GLN A 37 -6.19 2.29 7.81
CA GLN A 37 -7.14 1.35 7.21
C GLN A 37 -6.65 -0.10 7.24
N PHE A 38 -5.38 -0.32 6.91
CA PHE A 38 -4.79 -1.65 6.77
C PHE A 38 -3.90 -2.04 7.96
N MET A 39 -3.86 -1.20 9.01
CA MET A 39 -3.05 -1.41 10.21
C MET A 39 -1.56 -1.62 9.90
N ILE A 40 -1.06 -1.02 8.82
CA ILE A 40 0.32 -1.22 8.34
C ILE A 40 1.31 -0.69 9.36
N GLY A 41 2.28 -1.52 9.70
CA GLY A 41 3.32 -1.16 10.65
C GLY A 41 2.99 -1.43 12.12
N SER A 42 1.77 -1.85 12.45
CA SER A 42 1.37 -2.18 13.83
C SER A 42 1.81 -3.58 14.30
N GLY A 43 2.25 -4.45 13.38
CA GLY A 43 2.78 -5.79 13.66
C GLY A 43 4.31 -5.83 13.72
N CYS A 44 4.95 -6.46 12.72
CA CYS A 44 6.41 -6.57 12.63
C CYS A 44 7.12 -5.33 12.05
N SER A 45 6.35 -4.38 11.50
CA SER A 45 6.83 -3.16 10.83
C SER A 45 7.69 -3.32 9.55
N SER A 46 7.94 -4.55 9.07
CA SER A 46 8.83 -4.79 7.91
C SER A 46 8.31 -4.29 6.56
N CYS A 47 7.00 -4.05 6.44
CA CYS A 47 6.34 -3.61 5.21
C CYS A 47 6.32 -2.09 5.03
N ILE A 48 6.76 -1.31 6.03
CA ILE A 48 6.60 0.17 6.02
C ILE A 48 7.36 0.81 4.85
N ASP A 49 8.62 0.41 4.63
CA ASP A 49 9.46 1.01 3.59
C ASP A 49 8.93 0.71 2.18
N GLU A 50 8.40 -0.50 2.00
CA GLU A 50 7.78 -0.90 0.73
C GLU A 50 6.49 -0.13 0.46
N VAL A 51 5.61 -0.01 1.47
CA VAL A 51 4.37 0.77 1.35
C VAL A 51 4.68 2.22 1.01
N GLN A 52 5.67 2.84 1.66
CA GLN A 52 6.12 4.20 1.31
C GLN A 52 6.60 4.30 -0.14
N SER A 53 7.33 3.31 -0.62
CA SER A 53 7.80 3.26 -2.02
C SER A 53 6.63 3.18 -3.00
N ILE A 54 5.60 2.40 -2.68
CA ILE A 54 4.37 2.28 -3.48
C ILE A 54 3.62 3.62 -3.54
N VAL A 55 3.45 4.29 -2.39
CA VAL A 55 2.80 5.61 -2.34
C VAL A 55 3.56 6.63 -3.19
N HIS A 56 4.89 6.68 -3.07
CA HIS A 56 5.72 7.57 -3.89
C HIS A 56 5.64 7.25 -5.38
N ALA A 57 5.58 5.97 -5.76
CA ALA A 57 5.42 5.57 -7.15
C ALA A 57 4.06 6.03 -7.72
N HIS A 58 2.98 5.89 -6.94
CA HIS A 58 1.64 6.36 -7.31
C HIS A 58 1.58 7.89 -7.49
N GLN A 59 2.26 8.64 -6.63
CA GLN A 59 2.31 10.10 -6.74
C GLN A 59 3.04 10.59 -8.01
N LYS A 60 4.02 9.83 -8.51
CA LYS A 60 4.75 10.15 -9.75
C LYS A 60 3.97 9.80 -11.02
N THR A 61 2.90 9.02 -10.92
CA THR A 61 2.08 8.58 -12.06
C THR A 61 0.83 9.46 -12.27
N LYS A 62 0.58 10.43 -11.38
CA LYS A 62 -0.38 11.53 -11.59
C LYS A 62 0.25 12.64 -12.45
#